data_AF-A0A2D0IEQ8-F1
#
_entry.id   AF-A0A2D0IEQ8-F1
#
_cell.length_a   1.000
_cell.length_b   1.000
_cell.length_c   1.000
_cell.angle_alpha   90.00
_cell.angle_beta   90.00
_cell.angle_gamma   90.00
#
_symmetry.space_group_name_H-M   'P 1'
#
loop_
_entity.id
_entity.type
_entity.pdbx_description
1 polymer ?
#
loop_
_entity_poly.entity_id
_entity_poly.type
_entity_poly.pdbx_seq_one_letter_code
_entity_poly.pdbx_strand_id
1 'polypeptide(L)'
;MRQAVERQTKSPGAVGVLLGIAMAATWLNPRSYSPSPAVPGMLLALMVLAIFLLCRHRWSASVLAWSWLVAALLSSLIGWCQYFEIAHYFAPWMSAAEGMQAYGNLRQRNQYATLTNVGLAALVFLALHVSRVNTWQQPALLAGSVALAFGNAASSSRTGLVELALLLVGAVWLVRGGRHRLVRRLLLTAFVAYWLGVLLLSLLAGEEIGRSGILGRLQNVNPGCASRITLWRNMLELISERPWWGWGWGELDYAHFMTAYEGTRQCEMLDNAHNLPLHLAVELGLPLAFLLSAACIGWVWRAQPWREVDPARQLAWNVLALIGLHSMLEYPLWYGSFQLAAILSLLLLWRRPQTASLGGGVVRYPGYLTRGLVAALLAAVAYAGWDYYRISQIYLPVEVRSPAYREHTLEKIRKSWLFRDQVRFAEFTLTPLTHDNAAQLNATAHDVLHFSPEAQVVEKLIESAVLLGRDDEVRLFMARYRAAYPQAYERWQGKSRRE
;
A
#
# COMPACT_ATOMS: atom_id res chain seq x y z
N MET A 1 5.04 37.78 -17.46
CA MET A 1 4.13 37.36 -16.36
C MET A 1 2.77 36.84 -16.86
N ARG A 2 2.06 37.55 -17.75
CA ARG A 2 0.77 37.06 -18.35
C ARG A 2 0.91 35.75 -19.17
N GLN A 3 1.92 35.63 -20.02
CA GLN A 3 2.14 34.42 -20.85
C GLN A 3 2.52 33.15 -20.05
N ALA A 4 3.07 33.29 -18.83
CA ALA A 4 3.42 32.16 -17.97
C ALA A 4 2.19 31.61 -17.22
N VAL A 5 1.29 32.50 -16.81
CA VAL A 5 -0.02 32.13 -16.25
C VAL A 5 -0.92 31.51 -17.34
N GLU A 6 -0.90 32.02 -18.56
CA GLU A 6 -1.67 31.51 -19.71
C GLU A 6 -1.34 30.07 -20.13
N ARG A 7 -0.11 29.59 -19.88
CA ARG A 7 0.26 28.18 -20.16
C ARG A 7 -0.20 27.21 -19.07
N GLN A 8 -0.49 27.68 -17.86
CA GLN A 8 -0.97 26.87 -16.74
C GLN A 8 -2.51 26.80 -16.64
N THR A 9 -3.23 27.66 -17.37
CA THR A 9 -4.70 27.71 -17.42
C THR A 9 -5.32 27.00 -18.62
N LYS A 10 -4.52 26.48 -19.57
CA LYS A 10 -5.06 25.68 -20.67
C LYS A 10 -5.54 24.34 -20.14
N SER A 11 -6.74 23.94 -20.55
CA SER A 11 -7.26 22.59 -20.33
C SER A 11 -6.19 21.56 -20.71
N PRO A 12 -6.08 20.45 -19.97
CA PRO A 12 -5.12 19.41 -20.32
C PRO A 12 -5.37 19.01 -21.77
N GLY A 13 -4.35 19.13 -22.62
CA GLY A 13 -4.44 18.58 -23.98
C GLY A 13 -4.72 17.08 -23.92
N ALA A 14 -5.15 16.47 -25.03
CA ALA A 14 -5.55 15.06 -25.07
C ALA A 14 -4.56 14.10 -24.37
N VAL A 15 -3.26 14.32 -24.52
CA VAL A 15 -2.20 13.57 -23.83
C VAL A 15 -2.30 13.67 -22.30
N GLY A 16 -2.56 14.87 -21.76
CA GLY A 16 -2.73 15.08 -20.32
C GLY A 16 -3.96 14.36 -19.77
N VAL A 17 -5.06 14.31 -20.53
CA VAL A 17 -6.27 13.56 -20.16
C VAL A 17 -5.97 12.06 -20.11
N LEU A 18 -5.31 11.52 -21.13
CA LEU A 18 -4.93 10.10 -21.17
C LEU A 18 -3.98 9.72 -20.03
N LEU A 19 -3.01 10.57 -19.70
CA LEU A 19 -2.14 10.38 -18.54
C LEU A 19 -2.95 10.36 -17.23
N GLY A 20 -3.93 11.26 -17.09
CA GLY A 20 -4.81 11.30 -15.94
C GLY A 20 -5.66 10.04 -15.79
N ILE A 21 -6.21 9.52 -16.90
CA ILE A 21 -6.97 8.26 -16.92
C ILE A 21 -6.06 7.08 -16.53
N ALA A 22 -4.87 6.98 -17.14
CA ALA A 22 -3.93 5.91 -16.86
C ALA A 22 -3.50 5.89 -15.38
N MET A 23 -3.26 7.06 -14.80
CA MET A 23 -2.96 7.20 -13.37
C MET A 23 -4.15 6.83 -12.48
N ALA A 24 -5.37 7.27 -12.82
CA ALA A 24 -6.57 6.94 -12.04
C ALA A 24 -6.86 5.43 -12.06
N ALA A 25 -6.59 4.75 -13.18
CA ALA A 25 -6.74 3.30 -13.31
C ALA A 25 -5.89 2.52 -12.29
N THR A 26 -4.74 3.05 -11.85
CA THR A 26 -3.90 2.41 -10.82
C THR A 26 -4.59 2.30 -9.45
N TRP A 27 -5.54 3.19 -9.16
CA TRP A 27 -6.30 3.24 -7.91
C TRP A 27 -7.63 2.47 -7.99
N LEU A 28 -8.14 2.29 -9.21
CA LEU A 28 -9.46 1.71 -9.49
C LEU A 28 -9.39 0.26 -9.94
N ASN A 29 -8.20 -0.33 -10.11
CA ASN A 29 -8.07 -1.70 -10.62
C ASN A 29 -8.68 -2.72 -9.64
N PRO A 30 -9.77 -3.43 -10.00
CA PRO A 30 -10.39 -4.42 -9.13
C PRO A 30 -9.69 -5.78 -9.21
N ARG A 31 -8.65 -5.96 -10.01
CA ARG A 31 -8.07 -7.30 -10.24
C ARG A 31 -6.95 -7.61 -9.25
N SER A 32 -7.05 -8.78 -8.66
CA SER A 32 -6.03 -9.39 -7.80
C SER A 32 -5.86 -10.84 -8.24
N TYR A 33 -4.61 -11.29 -8.38
CA TYR A 33 -4.30 -12.66 -8.79
C TYR A 33 -3.28 -13.26 -7.83
N SER A 34 -3.35 -14.56 -7.60
CA SER A 34 -2.27 -15.32 -6.94
C SER A 34 -1.03 -15.41 -7.84
N PRO A 35 0.17 -15.69 -7.30
CA PRO A 35 0.48 -15.90 -5.88
C PRO A 35 0.58 -14.63 -5.04
N SER A 36 0.72 -13.45 -5.66
CA SER A 36 0.99 -12.21 -4.92
C SER A 36 0.06 -11.08 -5.41
N PRO A 37 -1.08 -10.83 -4.73
CA PRO A 37 -2.13 -9.91 -5.18
C PRO A 37 -1.68 -8.49 -5.54
N ALA A 38 -0.59 -8.01 -4.95
CA ALA A 38 -0.06 -6.66 -5.18
C ALA A 38 0.69 -6.51 -6.52
N VAL A 39 1.24 -7.60 -7.08
CA VAL A 39 2.14 -7.53 -8.25
C VAL A 39 1.46 -6.94 -9.50
N PRO A 40 0.23 -7.33 -9.89
CA PRO A 40 -0.43 -6.71 -11.05
C PRO A 40 -0.60 -5.20 -10.90
N GLY A 41 -0.94 -4.72 -9.69
CA GLY A 41 -1.03 -3.29 -9.40
C GLY A 41 0.32 -2.59 -9.47
N MET A 42 1.38 -3.24 -9.00
CA MET A 42 2.76 -2.75 -9.09
C MET A 42 3.22 -2.58 -10.54
N LEU A 43 3.02 -3.61 -11.37
CA LEU A 43 3.40 -3.59 -12.79
C LEU A 43 2.64 -2.49 -13.55
N LEU A 44 1.34 -2.34 -13.29
CA LEU A 44 0.53 -1.26 -13.87
C LEU A 44 1.08 0.11 -13.46
N ALA A 45 1.41 0.31 -12.18
CA ALA A 45 1.97 1.57 -11.70
C ALA A 45 3.34 1.90 -12.32
N LEU A 46 4.23 0.92 -12.48
CA LEU A 46 5.53 1.09 -13.13
C LEU A 46 5.38 1.40 -14.63
N MET A 47 4.43 0.76 -15.32
CA MET A 47 4.10 1.08 -16.70
C MET A 47 3.59 2.52 -16.82
N VAL A 48 2.69 2.95 -15.94
CA VAL A 48 2.19 4.33 -15.90
C VAL A 48 3.33 5.31 -15.62
N LEU A 49 4.23 5.01 -14.68
CA LEU A 49 5.42 5.82 -14.41
C LEU A 49 6.28 5.99 -15.66
N ALA A 50 6.54 4.91 -16.40
CA ALA A 50 7.30 4.95 -17.65
C ALA A 50 6.67 5.92 -18.68
N ILE A 51 5.34 5.90 -18.81
CA ILE A 51 4.59 6.81 -19.69
C ILE A 51 4.71 8.27 -19.20
N PHE A 52 4.61 8.51 -17.88
CA PHE A 52 4.80 9.85 -17.30
C PHE A 52 6.23 10.39 -17.51
N LEU A 53 7.25 9.53 -17.47
CA LEU A 53 8.64 9.89 -17.75
C LEU A 53 8.85 10.22 -19.23
N LEU A 54 8.27 9.42 -20.13
CA LEU A 54 8.31 9.67 -21.58
C LEU A 54 7.61 10.98 -21.94
N CYS A 55 6.45 11.22 -21.32
CA CYS A 55 5.63 12.41 -21.51
C CYS A 55 5.94 13.53 -20.50
N ARG A 56 7.16 13.61 -19.95
CA ARG A 56 7.51 14.54 -18.85
C ARG A 56 7.09 16.00 -19.06
N HIS A 57 7.11 16.47 -20.31
CA HIS A 57 6.76 17.86 -20.66
C HIS A 57 5.25 18.08 -20.89
N ARG A 58 4.44 17.03 -20.82
CA ARG A 58 3.01 17.03 -21.18
C ARG A 58 2.07 16.92 -19.98
N TRP A 59 2.60 16.84 -18.76
CA TRP A 59 1.81 16.82 -17.52
C TRP A 59 2.16 17.95 -16.56
N SER A 60 1.17 18.36 -15.79
CA SER A 60 1.22 19.42 -14.78
C SER A 60 0.62 18.93 -13.46
N ALA A 61 0.74 19.73 -12.39
CA ALA A 61 0.07 19.45 -11.13
C ALA A 61 -1.45 19.32 -11.28
N SER A 62 -2.06 20.04 -12.21
CA SER A 62 -3.50 19.93 -12.50
C SER A 62 -3.89 18.57 -13.06
N VAL A 63 -3.04 17.94 -13.88
CA VAL A 63 -3.28 16.56 -14.37
C VAL A 63 -3.28 15.57 -13.21
N LEU A 64 -2.29 15.69 -12.31
CA LEU A 64 -2.20 14.83 -11.12
C LEU A 64 -3.40 15.05 -10.19
N ALA A 65 -3.74 16.30 -9.92
CA ALA A 65 -4.86 16.65 -9.04
C ALA A 65 -6.20 16.13 -9.57
N TRP A 66 -6.51 16.36 -10.85
CA TRP A 66 -7.73 15.82 -11.44
C TRP A 66 -7.77 14.30 -11.42
N SER A 67 -6.65 13.64 -11.69
CA SER A 67 -6.57 12.18 -11.68
C SER A 67 -6.77 11.59 -10.28
N TRP A 68 -6.12 12.15 -9.24
CA TRP A 68 -6.35 11.74 -7.85
C TRP A 68 -7.77 12.05 -7.38
N LEU A 69 -8.33 13.21 -7.75
CA LEU A 69 -9.70 13.58 -7.38
C LEU A 69 -10.72 12.63 -8.02
N VAL A 70 -10.59 12.34 -9.32
CA VAL A 70 -11.48 11.41 -10.02
C VAL A 70 -11.34 10.00 -9.45
N ALA A 71 -10.12 9.53 -9.22
CA ALA A 71 -9.87 8.24 -8.59
C ALA A 71 -10.54 8.16 -7.21
N ALA A 72 -10.34 9.17 -6.36
CA ALA A 72 -10.90 9.21 -5.02
C ALA A 72 -12.43 9.27 -5.02
N LEU A 73 -13.05 10.09 -5.87
CA LEU A 73 -14.51 10.17 -5.98
C LEU A 73 -15.13 8.88 -6.50
N LEU A 74 -14.53 8.26 -7.52
CA LEU A 74 -14.98 6.96 -8.03
C LEU A 74 -14.78 5.86 -6.99
N SER A 75 -13.65 5.85 -6.27
CA SER A 75 -13.46 4.95 -5.14
C SER A 75 -14.44 5.21 -4.00
N SER A 76 -14.87 6.45 -3.76
CA SER A 76 -15.92 6.75 -2.78
C SER A 76 -17.26 6.19 -3.18
N LEU A 77 -17.63 6.28 -4.46
CA LEU A 77 -18.84 5.63 -4.98
C LEU A 77 -18.77 4.11 -4.80
N ILE A 78 -17.66 3.48 -5.17
CA ILE A 78 -17.43 2.04 -4.95
C ILE A 78 -17.54 1.71 -3.46
N GLY A 79 -16.92 2.52 -2.60
CA GLY A 79 -16.96 2.36 -1.15
C GLY A 79 -18.37 2.43 -0.58
N TRP A 80 -19.24 3.31 -1.10
CA TRP A 80 -20.65 3.33 -0.71
C TRP A 80 -21.40 2.10 -1.19
N CYS A 81 -21.16 1.66 -2.43
CA CYS A 81 -21.73 0.39 -2.92
C CYS A 81 -21.30 -0.80 -2.05
N GLN A 82 -20.05 -0.82 -1.57
CA GLN A 82 -19.55 -1.83 -0.64
C GLN A 82 -20.23 -1.74 0.72
N TYR A 83 -20.31 -0.53 1.29
CA TYR A 83 -20.90 -0.28 2.60
C TYR A 83 -22.37 -0.71 2.68
N PHE A 84 -23.14 -0.52 1.61
CA PHE A 84 -24.54 -0.96 1.49
C PHE A 84 -24.70 -2.36 0.87
N GLU A 85 -23.62 -3.14 0.77
CA GLU A 85 -23.62 -4.53 0.28
C GLU A 85 -24.14 -4.73 -1.16
N ILE A 86 -24.21 -3.67 -1.97
CA ILE A 86 -24.65 -3.73 -3.38
C ILE A 86 -23.51 -3.85 -4.40
N ALA A 87 -22.24 -3.84 -3.95
CA ALA A 87 -21.07 -3.90 -4.84
C ALA A 87 -21.04 -5.17 -5.71
N HIS A 88 -21.62 -6.28 -5.24
CA HIS A 88 -21.64 -7.55 -5.95
C HIS A 88 -22.41 -7.49 -7.29
N TYR A 89 -23.42 -6.61 -7.41
CA TYR A 89 -24.15 -6.37 -8.66
C TYR A 89 -23.28 -5.75 -9.77
N PHE A 90 -22.13 -5.17 -9.41
CA PHE A 90 -21.21 -4.50 -10.32
C PHE A 90 -19.94 -5.32 -10.59
N ALA A 91 -19.94 -6.62 -10.26
CA ALA A 91 -18.84 -7.51 -10.61
C ALA A 91 -18.63 -7.57 -12.15
N PRO A 92 -17.38 -7.65 -12.65
CA PRO A 92 -16.11 -7.71 -11.92
C PRO A 92 -15.46 -6.33 -11.66
N TRP A 93 -16.19 -5.23 -11.85
CA TRP A 93 -15.64 -3.87 -11.82
C TRP A 93 -15.47 -3.31 -10.41
N MET A 94 -16.21 -3.84 -9.44
CA MET A 94 -16.08 -3.55 -8.02
C MET A 94 -15.63 -4.81 -7.28
N SER A 95 -14.63 -4.68 -6.40
CA SER A 95 -14.30 -5.77 -5.48
C SER A 95 -15.42 -5.93 -4.45
N ALA A 96 -15.77 -7.18 -4.16
CA ALA A 96 -16.65 -7.49 -3.04
C ALA A 96 -16.05 -6.98 -1.72
N ALA A 97 -16.91 -6.64 -0.78
CA ALA A 97 -16.56 -6.33 0.60
C ALA A 97 -17.41 -7.18 1.55
N GLU A 98 -16.82 -7.59 2.66
CA GLU A 98 -17.52 -8.33 3.71
C GLU A 98 -17.94 -7.35 4.80
N GLY A 99 -19.24 -7.39 5.13
CA GLY A 99 -19.88 -6.49 6.10
C GLY A 99 -19.89 -5.03 5.67
N MET A 100 -20.36 -4.18 6.59
CA MET A 100 -20.52 -2.73 6.41
C MET A 100 -19.18 -1.98 6.51
N GLN A 101 -18.22 -2.33 5.65
CA GLN A 101 -16.93 -1.64 5.53
C GLN A 101 -16.64 -1.27 4.08
N ALA A 102 -16.14 -0.04 3.89
CA ALA A 102 -15.68 0.44 2.59
C ALA A 102 -14.16 0.39 2.47
N TYR A 103 -13.66 -0.13 1.35
CA TYR A 103 -12.23 -0.10 1.03
C TYR A 103 -11.93 0.12 -0.46
N GLY A 104 -12.93 0.48 -1.25
CA GLY A 104 -12.81 0.67 -2.70
C GLY A 104 -12.27 -0.57 -3.40
N ASN A 105 -11.67 -0.41 -4.59
CA ASN A 105 -10.98 -1.52 -5.26
C ASN A 105 -9.57 -1.79 -4.69
N LEU A 106 -9.14 -0.99 -3.71
CA LEU A 106 -7.83 -1.14 -3.04
C LEU A 106 -7.81 -2.28 -2.02
N ARG A 107 -8.98 -2.83 -1.64
CA ARG A 107 -9.09 -3.99 -0.71
C ARG A 107 -8.46 -3.78 0.67
N GLN A 108 -8.21 -2.53 1.04
CA GLN A 108 -7.62 -2.18 2.32
C GLN A 108 -8.16 -0.80 2.76
N ARG A 109 -8.80 -0.77 3.93
CA ARG A 109 -9.51 0.41 4.47
C ARG A 109 -8.64 1.65 4.65
N ASN A 110 -7.41 1.49 5.14
CA ASN A 110 -6.47 2.60 5.36
C ASN A 110 -5.96 3.14 4.01
N GLN A 111 -5.72 2.27 3.02
CA GLN A 111 -5.35 2.73 1.67
C GLN A 111 -6.46 3.54 1.02
N TYR A 112 -7.68 3.06 1.12
CA TYR A 112 -8.85 3.77 0.63
C TYR A 112 -9.06 5.10 1.35
N ALA A 113 -8.94 5.13 2.69
CA ALA A 113 -9.02 6.35 3.45
C ALA A 113 -7.93 7.37 3.03
N THR A 114 -6.68 6.93 2.86
CA THR A 114 -5.62 7.82 2.36
C THR A 114 -5.89 8.34 0.96
N LEU A 115 -6.44 7.52 0.06
CA LEU A 115 -6.85 8.00 -1.27
C LEU A 115 -7.92 9.10 -1.17
N THR A 116 -8.91 8.98 -0.27
CA THR A 116 -9.92 10.04 -0.08
C THR A 116 -9.30 11.35 0.40
N ASN A 117 -8.32 11.30 1.31
CA ASN A 117 -7.58 12.48 1.77
C ASN A 117 -6.62 13.05 0.70
N VAL A 118 -6.00 12.21 -0.13
CA VAL A 118 -5.24 12.64 -1.31
C VAL A 118 -6.16 13.34 -2.31
N GLY A 119 -7.36 12.81 -2.54
CA GLY A 119 -8.42 13.44 -3.33
C GLY A 119 -8.84 14.79 -2.75
N LEU A 120 -8.94 14.91 -1.43
CA LEU A 120 -9.27 16.18 -0.76
C LEU A 120 -8.14 17.21 -0.91
N ALA A 121 -6.87 16.80 -0.77
CA ALA A 121 -5.72 17.65 -1.05
C ALA A 121 -5.69 18.12 -2.52
N ALA A 122 -6.03 17.24 -3.45
CA ALA A 122 -6.17 17.57 -4.87
C ALA A 122 -7.31 18.56 -5.13
N LEU A 123 -8.47 18.38 -4.48
CA LEU A 123 -9.61 19.30 -4.55
C LEU A 123 -9.25 20.69 -4.03
N VAL A 124 -8.54 20.77 -2.90
CA VAL A 124 -8.01 22.01 -2.34
C VAL A 124 -7.05 22.69 -3.32
N PHE A 125 -6.13 21.93 -3.95
CA PHE A 125 -5.26 22.47 -4.99
C PHE A 125 -6.06 23.05 -6.16
N LEU A 126 -7.06 22.34 -6.68
CA LEU A 126 -7.88 22.81 -7.80
C LEU A 126 -8.65 24.09 -7.44
N ALA A 127 -9.16 24.20 -6.21
CA ALA A 127 -9.80 25.41 -5.70
C ALA A 127 -8.84 26.62 -5.64
N LEU A 128 -7.55 26.39 -5.39
CA LEU A 128 -6.51 27.42 -5.37
C LEU A 128 -5.96 27.75 -6.77
N HIS A 129 -5.92 26.77 -7.67
CA HIS A 129 -5.33 26.88 -9.01
C HIS A 129 -6.20 27.70 -9.97
N VAL A 130 -7.52 27.74 -9.76
CA VAL A 130 -8.43 28.54 -10.59
C VAL A 130 -8.40 30.02 -10.16
N SER A 131 -8.09 30.91 -11.10
CA SER A 131 -7.92 32.35 -10.86
C SER A 131 -9.12 33.02 -10.19
N ARG A 132 -10.35 32.60 -10.52
CA ARG A 132 -11.58 33.02 -9.82
C ARG A 132 -12.53 31.84 -9.77
N VAL A 133 -12.79 31.33 -8.57
CA VAL A 133 -13.85 30.34 -8.34
C VAL A 133 -15.18 31.10 -8.35
N ASN A 134 -15.98 30.91 -9.40
CA ASN A 134 -17.28 31.57 -9.53
C ASN A 134 -18.30 30.98 -8.53
N THR A 135 -19.39 31.69 -8.27
CA THR A 135 -20.44 31.28 -7.31
C THR A 135 -20.98 29.88 -7.59
N TRP A 136 -21.05 29.47 -8.87
CA TRP A 136 -21.53 28.16 -9.30
C TRP A 136 -20.54 27.00 -9.08
N GLN A 137 -19.24 27.30 -8.97
CA GLN A 137 -18.21 26.28 -8.75
C GLN A 137 -18.04 25.93 -7.27
N GLN A 138 -18.37 26.85 -6.36
CA GLN A 138 -18.26 26.61 -4.91
C GLN A 138 -19.14 25.45 -4.42
N PRO A 139 -20.43 25.33 -4.82
CA PRO A 139 -21.25 24.18 -4.47
C PRO A 139 -20.63 22.85 -4.93
N ALA A 140 -20.06 22.79 -6.13
CA ALA A 140 -19.42 21.57 -6.63
C ALA A 140 -18.18 21.18 -5.82
N LEU A 141 -17.35 22.15 -5.42
CA LEU A 141 -16.19 21.91 -4.54
C LEU A 141 -16.63 21.45 -3.14
N LEU A 142 -17.68 22.05 -2.58
CA LEU A 142 -18.24 21.64 -1.29
C LEU A 142 -18.83 20.23 -1.37
N ALA A 143 -19.60 19.93 -2.42
CA ALA A 143 -20.16 18.59 -2.66
C ALA A 143 -19.05 17.54 -2.82
N GLY A 144 -17.98 17.84 -3.55
CA GLY A 144 -16.81 16.97 -3.65
C GLY A 144 -16.14 16.75 -2.29
N SER A 145 -16.03 17.78 -1.46
CA SER A 145 -15.47 17.68 -0.11
C SER A 145 -16.32 16.77 0.79
N VAL A 146 -17.65 16.91 0.71
CA VAL A 146 -18.61 16.06 1.45
C VAL A 146 -18.52 14.61 0.97
N ALA A 147 -18.52 14.38 -0.34
CA ALA A 147 -18.45 13.02 -0.91
C ALA A 147 -17.18 12.28 -0.46
N LEU A 148 -16.03 12.94 -0.52
CA LEU A 148 -14.75 12.37 -0.06
C LEU A 148 -14.75 12.10 1.45
N ALA A 149 -15.32 13.00 2.24
CA ALA A 149 -15.41 12.84 3.69
C ALA A 149 -16.34 11.68 4.10
N PHE A 150 -17.48 11.52 3.44
CA PHE A 150 -18.37 10.37 3.61
C PHE A 150 -17.70 9.07 3.16
N GLY A 151 -16.94 9.11 2.07
CA GLY A 151 -16.12 7.98 1.64
C GLY A 151 -15.11 7.57 2.71
N ASN A 152 -14.39 8.53 3.30
CA ASN A 152 -13.46 8.29 4.41
C ASN A 152 -14.18 7.73 5.65
N ALA A 153 -15.33 8.30 6.01
CA ALA A 153 -16.14 7.82 7.14
C ALA A 153 -16.56 6.34 6.97
N ALA A 154 -17.03 5.96 5.78
CA ALA A 154 -17.42 4.57 5.45
C ALA A 154 -16.25 3.56 5.61
N SER A 155 -15.00 4.02 5.53
CA SER A 155 -13.82 3.15 5.71
C SER A 155 -13.57 2.74 7.16
N SER A 156 -14.12 3.50 8.13
CA SER A 156 -13.84 3.32 9.56
C SER A 156 -12.33 3.28 9.91
N SER A 157 -11.51 4.00 9.14
CA SER A 157 -10.06 4.08 9.33
C SER A 157 -9.66 5.18 10.32
N ARG A 158 -8.89 4.79 11.35
CA ARG A 158 -8.22 5.74 12.26
C ARG A 158 -7.14 6.55 11.52
N THR A 159 -6.41 5.93 10.59
CA THR A 159 -5.42 6.61 9.76
C THR A 159 -6.06 7.73 8.95
N GLY A 160 -7.20 7.44 8.31
CA GLY A 160 -7.97 8.41 7.53
C GLY A 160 -8.42 9.63 8.33
N LEU A 161 -8.83 9.44 9.59
CA LEU A 161 -9.23 10.52 10.49
C LEU A 161 -8.03 11.41 10.88
N VAL A 162 -6.90 10.79 11.24
CA VAL A 162 -5.68 11.52 11.63
C VAL A 162 -5.12 12.32 10.45
N GLU A 163 -5.15 11.75 9.25
CA GLU A 163 -4.79 12.43 8.00
C GLU A 163 -5.70 13.62 7.68
N LEU A 164 -7.02 13.48 7.87
CA LEU A 164 -7.96 14.58 7.69
C LEU A 164 -7.68 15.72 8.69
N ALA A 165 -7.40 15.36 9.96
CA ALA A 165 -7.00 16.32 10.99
C ALA A 165 -5.68 17.02 10.62
N LEU A 166 -4.69 16.29 10.08
CA LEU A 166 -3.43 16.85 9.60
C LEU A 166 -3.66 17.91 8.51
N LEU A 167 -4.50 17.63 7.51
CA LEU A 167 -4.84 18.60 6.46
C LEU A 167 -5.54 19.83 7.04
N LEU A 168 -6.47 19.65 7.96
CA LEU A 168 -7.19 20.74 8.62
C LEU A 168 -6.25 21.65 9.42
N VAL A 169 -5.39 21.06 10.27
CA VAL A 169 -4.40 21.81 11.07
C VAL A 169 -3.42 22.54 10.16
N GLY A 170 -2.93 21.89 9.11
CA GLY A 170 -2.06 22.53 8.11
C GLY A 170 -2.72 23.77 7.49
N ALA A 171 -4.01 23.73 7.19
CA ALA A 171 -4.75 24.87 6.64
C ALA A 171 -5.10 25.98 7.65
N VAL A 172 -5.02 25.71 8.95
CA VAL A 172 -5.15 26.75 9.99
C VAL A 172 -3.81 27.45 10.17
N TRP A 173 -2.71 26.70 10.22
CA TRP A 173 -1.38 27.19 10.59
C TRP A 173 -0.59 27.80 9.42
N LEU A 174 -0.66 27.20 8.23
CA LEU A 174 0.25 27.52 7.12
C LEU A 174 -0.34 28.50 6.10
N VAL A 175 -1.60 28.86 6.26
CA VAL A 175 -2.45 29.36 5.18
C VAL A 175 -3.04 30.72 5.62
N ARG A 176 -2.52 31.84 5.08
CA ARG A 176 -2.87 33.24 5.45
C ARG A 176 -3.42 34.06 4.27
N GLY A 177 -4.64 34.61 4.38
CA GLY A 177 -5.23 35.54 3.39
C GLY A 177 -6.68 35.23 2.98
N GLY A 178 -7.16 35.82 1.88
CA GLY A 178 -8.57 35.72 1.42
C GLY A 178 -8.93 34.39 0.72
N ARG A 179 -8.14 33.93 -0.25
CA ARG A 179 -8.33 32.63 -0.95
C ARG A 179 -8.23 31.43 0.00
N HIS A 180 -7.49 31.62 1.06
CA HIS A 180 -7.31 30.71 2.18
C HIS A 180 -8.58 30.50 3.01
N ARG A 181 -9.57 31.41 2.95
CA ARG A 181 -10.89 31.20 3.55
C ARG A 181 -11.65 30.07 2.87
N LEU A 182 -11.54 29.92 1.55
CA LEU A 182 -12.18 28.82 0.82
C LEU A 182 -11.55 27.48 1.22
N VAL A 183 -10.21 27.40 1.30
CA VAL A 183 -9.51 26.19 1.75
C VAL A 183 -9.97 25.77 3.15
N ARG A 184 -10.01 26.70 4.11
CA ARG A 184 -10.52 26.43 5.45
C ARG A 184 -11.97 25.97 5.43
N ARG A 185 -12.82 26.59 4.61
CA ARG A 185 -14.23 26.17 4.43
C ARG A 185 -14.30 24.74 3.91
N LEU A 186 -13.58 24.39 2.85
CA LEU A 186 -13.59 23.03 2.28
C LEU A 186 -13.16 21.98 3.31
N LEU A 187 -12.09 22.25 4.06
CA LEU A 187 -11.57 21.31 5.06
C LEU A 187 -12.45 21.23 6.32
N LEU A 188 -13.04 22.34 6.76
CA LEU A 188 -14.03 22.33 7.84
C LEU A 188 -15.30 21.59 7.41
N THR A 189 -15.76 21.82 6.17
CA THR A 189 -16.88 21.07 5.59
C THR A 189 -16.56 19.58 5.54
N ALA A 190 -15.37 19.19 5.09
CA ALA A 190 -14.95 17.79 5.10
C ALA A 190 -14.89 17.21 6.52
N PHE A 191 -14.35 17.94 7.50
CA PHE A 191 -14.28 17.49 8.88
C PHE A 191 -15.66 17.30 9.51
N VAL A 192 -16.58 18.26 9.32
CA VAL A 192 -17.96 18.15 9.80
C VAL A 192 -18.69 17.02 9.06
N ALA A 193 -18.55 16.95 7.74
CA ALA A 193 -19.17 15.91 6.93
C ALA A 193 -18.66 14.51 7.26
N TYR A 194 -17.39 14.36 7.68
CA TYR A 194 -16.85 13.08 8.14
C TYR A 194 -17.63 12.58 9.36
N TRP A 195 -17.78 13.41 10.40
CA TRP A 195 -18.50 13.02 11.62
C TRP A 195 -20.00 12.84 11.36
N LEU A 196 -20.61 13.68 10.53
CA LEU A 196 -21.99 13.46 10.08
C LEU A 196 -22.12 12.15 9.30
N GLY A 197 -21.13 11.81 8.47
CA GLY A 197 -21.08 10.55 7.73
C GLY A 197 -20.99 9.35 8.67
N VAL A 198 -20.16 9.40 9.71
CA VAL A 198 -20.08 8.35 10.74
C VAL A 198 -21.45 8.10 11.36
N LEU A 199 -22.21 9.15 11.70
CA LEU A 199 -23.53 9.01 12.30
C LEU A 199 -24.58 8.53 11.28
N LEU A 200 -24.64 9.18 10.12
CA LEU A 200 -25.68 8.95 9.13
C LEU A 200 -25.53 7.59 8.45
N LEU A 201 -24.31 7.14 8.16
CA LEU A 201 -24.07 5.83 7.57
C LEU A 201 -24.45 4.70 8.52
N SER A 202 -24.18 4.82 9.83
CA SER A 202 -24.65 3.85 10.82
C SER A 202 -26.18 3.82 10.91
N LEU A 203 -26.83 5.00 10.95
CA LEU A 203 -28.30 5.09 10.96
C LEU A 203 -28.94 4.47 9.71
N LEU A 204 -28.41 4.77 8.52
CA LEU A 204 -28.92 4.26 7.25
C LEU A 204 -28.71 2.74 7.11
N ALA A 205 -27.66 2.21 7.71
CA ALA A 205 -27.39 0.77 7.72
C ALA A 205 -28.16 0.02 8.84
N GLY A 206 -28.93 0.74 9.68
CA GLY A 206 -29.67 0.13 10.78
C GLY A 206 -28.78 -0.33 11.94
N GLU A 207 -27.55 0.17 12.04
CA GLU A 207 -26.63 -0.16 13.13
C GLU A 207 -26.73 0.79 14.32
N GLU A 208 -26.54 0.23 15.52
CA GLU A 208 -26.43 1.00 16.75
C GLU A 208 -25.18 1.88 16.73
N ILE A 209 -25.37 3.19 16.88
CA ILE A 209 -24.27 4.17 16.89
C ILE A 209 -23.28 3.80 17.99
N GLY A 210 -22.01 3.62 17.60
CA GLY A 210 -20.93 3.31 18.54
C GLY A 210 -20.61 1.82 18.69
N ARG A 211 -21.49 0.91 18.26
CA ARG A 211 -21.22 -0.53 18.34
C ARG A 211 -20.22 -1.02 17.29
N SER A 212 -20.26 -0.39 16.13
CA SER A 212 -19.46 -0.71 14.94
C SER A 212 -18.73 0.54 14.42
N GLY A 213 -18.06 0.40 13.28
CA GLY A 213 -17.39 1.49 12.60
C GLY A 213 -16.26 2.15 13.42
N ILE A 214 -15.95 3.42 13.13
CA ILE A 214 -14.82 4.12 13.77
C ILE A 214 -15.02 4.29 15.28
N LEU A 215 -16.26 4.55 15.74
CA LEU A 215 -16.57 4.74 17.16
C LEU A 215 -16.37 3.44 17.95
N GLY A 216 -16.90 2.32 17.45
CA GLY A 216 -16.68 1.00 18.06
C GLY A 216 -15.21 0.62 18.07
N ARG A 217 -14.43 1.00 17.06
CA ARG A 217 -12.97 0.75 17.02
C ARG A 217 -12.15 1.66 17.94
N LEU A 218 -12.67 2.82 18.32
CA LEU A 218 -12.04 3.69 19.32
C LEU A 218 -12.33 3.18 20.74
N GLN A 219 -13.50 2.59 20.96
CA GLN A 219 -13.90 1.99 22.22
C GLN A 219 -13.28 0.61 22.44
N ASN A 220 -13.25 -0.22 21.41
CA ASN A 220 -12.66 -1.56 21.42
C ASN A 220 -11.17 -1.48 21.04
N VAL A 221 -10.31 -1.18 22.02
CA VAL A 221 -8.88 -1.43 21.87
C VAL A 221 -8.70 -2.94 21.80
N ASN A 222 -8.40 -3.49 20.62
CA ASN A 222 -8.12 -4.94 20.40
C ASN A 222 -7.29 -5.49 21.56
N PRO A 223 -7.89 -6.19 22.53
CA PRO A 223 -7.15 -6.70 23.66
C PRO A 223 -6.41 -7.97 23.20
N GLY A 224 -5.13 -8.09 23.56
CA GLY A 224 -4.34 -9.29 23.33
C GLY A 224 -3.43 -9.25 22.09
N CYS A 225 -3.30 -10.39 21.42
CA CYS A 225 -2.27 -10.66 20.42
C CYS A 225 -2.50 -10.03 19.03
N ALA A 226 -3.64 -9.37 18.78
CA ALA A 226 -3.90 -8.67 17.52
C ALA A 226 -3.68 -7.14 17.63
N SER A 227 -3.06 -6.70 18.72
CA SER A 227 -2.79 -5.28 18.99
C SER A 227 -1.51 -4.81 18.31
N ARG A 228 -1.54 -3.60 17.72
CA ARG A 228 -0.31 -2.94 17.22
C ARG A 228 0.74 -2.71 18.32
N ILE A 229 0.33 -2.60 19.58
CA ILE A 229 1.28 -2.47 20.69
C ILE A 229 2.06 -3.78 20.89
N THR A 230 1.37 -4.92 20.81
CA THR A 230 1.98 -6.25 20.87
C THR A 230 2.94 -6.44 19.70
N LEU A 231 2.48 -6.13 18.48
CA LEU A 231 3.31 -6.10 17.28
C LEU A 231 4.61 -5.31 17.51
N TRP A 232 4.51 -4.03 17.91
CA TRP A 232 5.69 -3.18 18.07
C TRP A 232 6.63 -3.65 19.19
N ARG A 233 6.10 -4.23 20.27
CA ARG A 233 6.94 -4.88 21.30
C ARG A 233 7.71 -6.06 20.71
N ASN A 234 7.04 -6.93 19.94
CA ASN A 234 7.71 -8.03 19.26
C ASN A 234 8.80 -7.52 18.30
N MET A 235 8.56 -6.43 17.55
CA MET A 235 9.59 -5.85 16.67
C MET A 235 10.79 -5.32 17.45
N LEU A 236 10.58 -4.67 18.60
CA LEU A 236 11.68 -4.18 19.45
C LEU A 236 12.53 -5.33 19.98
N GLU A 237 11.90 -6.46 20.32
CA GLU A 237 12.60 -7.68 20.73
C GLU A 237 13.42 -8.27 19.58
N LEU A 238 12.85 -8.35 18.36
CA LEU A 238 13.59 -8.76 17.16
C LEU A 238 14.81 -7.86 16.88
N ILE A 239 14.66 -6.55 17.04
CA ILE A 239 15.76 -5.59 16.89
C ILE A 239 16.83 -5.83 17.95
N SER A 240 16.43 -6.18 19.18
CA SER A 240 17.38 -6.43 20.27
C SER A 240 18.25 -7.67 20.02
N GLU A 241 17.74 -8.68 19.30
CA GLU A 241 18.52 -9.86 18.92
C GLU A 241 19.58 -9.56 17.84
N ARG A 242 19.26 -8.69 16.86
CA ARG A 242 20.15 -8.35 15.72
C ARG A 242 20.22 -6.85 15.45
N PRO A 243 20.74 -6.02 16.38
CA PRO A 243 20.60 -4.57 16.31
C PRO A 243 21.41 -3.88 15.20
N TRP A 244 22.51 -4.50 14.75
CA TRP A 244 23.47 -3.84 13.85
C TRP A 244 23.15 -4.03 12.38
N TRP A 245 22.81 -5.25 11.99
CA TRP A 245 22.61 -5.64 10.58
C TRP A 245 21.19 -6.12 10.29
N GLY A 246 20.34 -6.21 11.33
CA GLY A 246 19.00 -6.74 11.21
C GLY A 246 18.96 -8.23 10.92
N TRP A 247 17.78 -8.70 10.55
CA TRP A 247 17.51 -10.08 10.18
C TRP A 247 17.78 -10.38 8.71
N GLY A 248 17.84 -9.34 7.86
CA GLY A 248 17.90 -9.45 6.41
C GLY A 248 16.68 -8.82 5.75
N TRP A 249 16.83 -8.42 4.50
CA TRP A 249 15.74 -7.84 3.72
C TRP A 249 14.70 -8.91 3.37
N GLY A 250 13.43 -8.67 3.73
CA GLY A 250 12.34 -9.63 3.54
C GLY A 250 12.31 -10.79 4.54
N GLU A 251 13.02 -10.70 5.65
CA GLU A 251 13.16 -11.78 6.66
C GLU A 251 12.24 -11.59 7.88
N LEU A 252 11.33 -10.62 7.86
CA LEU A 252 10.55 -10.28 9.04
C LEU A 252 9.63 -11.43 9.51
N ASP A 253 8.95 -12.09 8.57
CA ASP A 253 8.06 -13.21 8.86
C ASP A 253 8.83 -14.39 9.47
N TYR A 254 9.98 -14.73 8.88
CA TYR A 254 10.91 -15.73 9.39
C TYR A 254 11.44 -15.36 10.77
N ALA A 255 11.93 -14.14 10.94
CA ALA A 255 12.44 -13.62 12.22
C ALA A 255 11.37 -13.73 13.30
N HIS A 256 10.14 -13.28 12.98
CA HIS A 256 9.01 -13.39 13.88
C HIS A 256 8.71 -14.85 14.20
N PHE A 257 8.66 -15.75 13.21
CA PHE A 257 8.42 -17.18 13.41
C PHE A 257 9.47 -17.85 14.33
N MET A 258 10.75 -17.59 14.08
CA MET A 258 11.86 -18.22 14.80
C MET A 258 12.09 -17.69 16.21
N THR A 259 11.58 -16.50 16.53
CA THR A 259 11.79 -15.86 17.83
C THR A 259 10.80 -16.37 18.87
N ALA A 260 11.31 -16.76 20.03
CA ALA A 260 10.51 -17.01 21.22
C ALA A 260 10.36 -15.70 21.98
N TYR A 261 9.13 -15.20 22.08
CA TYR A 261 8.83 -14.00 22.84
C TYR A 261 8.61 -14.33 24.31
N GLU A 262 9.18 -13.54 25.22
CA GLU A 262 8.88 -13.63 26.66
C GLU A 262 7.42 -13.21 26.95
N GLY A 263 6.90 -12.27 26.16
CA GLY A 263 5.56 -11.72 26.30
C GLY A 263 4.55 -12.26 25.28
N THR A 264 3.45 -11.52 25.13
CA THR A 264 2.44 -11.84 24.11
C THR A 264 3.06 -11.77 22.72
N ARG A 265 2.87 -12.84 21.94
CA ARG A 265 3.20 -12.91 20.52
C ARG A 265 2.05 -12.38 19.68
N GLN A 266 2.35 -11.68 18.60
CA GLN A 266 1.37 -11.35 17.56
C GLN A 266 0.77 -12.62 16.93
N CYS A 267 -0.56 -12.70 16.87
CA CYS A 267 -1.25 -13.89 16.38
C CYS A 267 -1.27 -14.03 14.84
N GLU A 268 -1.18 -12.91 14.13
CA GLU A 268 -1.19 -12.89 12.67
C GLU A 268 0.23 -13.06 12.12
N MET A 269 0.35 -13.75 10.98
CA MET A 269 1.61 -13.79 10.23
C MET A 269 1.93 -12.39 9.72
N LEU A 270 3.18 -11.96 9.93
CA LEU A 270 3.60 -10.58 9.68
C LEU A 270 4.43 -10.47 8.42
N ASP A 271 3.93 -9.73 7.44
CA ASP A 271 4.68 -9.33 6.24
C ASP A 271 5.37 -7.97 6.40
N ASN A 272 5.04 -7.20 7.46
CA ASN A 272 5.65 -5.91 7.77
C ASN A 272 5.44 -5.49 9.24
N ALA A 273 6.17 -4.47 9.70
CA ALA A 273 6.10 -3.97 11.07
C ALA A 273 5.01 -2.91 11.32
N HIS A 274 4.18 -2.61 10.32
CA HIS A 274 3.17 -1.54 10.31
C HIS A 274 3.72 -0.18 10.79
N ASN A 275 5.02 0.04 10.60
CA ASN A 275 5.75 1.27 10.91
C ASN A 275 7.09 1.21 10.15
N LEU A 276 7.29 2.10 9.19
CA LEU A 276 8.43 2.03 8.27
C LEU A 276 9.80 2.12 8.97
N PRO A 277 10.07 3.07 9.89
CA PRO A 277 11.34 3.10 10.64
C PRO A 277 11.60 1.81 11.41
N LEU A 278 10.57 1.27 12.07
CA LEU A 278 10.67 0.03 12.85
C LEU A 278 10.94 -1.16 11.94
N HIS A 279 10.27 -1.23 10.79
CA HIS A 279 10.49 -2.27 9.78
C HIS A 279 11.92 -2.25 9.26
N LEU A 280 12.44 -1.07 8.88
CA LEU A 280 13.82 -0.91 8.44
C LEU A 280 14.81 -1.32 9.54
N ALA A 281 14.50 -1.07 10.82
CA ALA A 281 15.36 -1.47 11.92
C ALA A 281 15.39 -2.99 12.12
N VAL A 282 14.27 -3.70 11.94
CA VAL A 282 14.24 -5.16 12.01
C VAL A 282 15.03 -5.78 10.86
N GLU A 283 14.82 -5.32 9.62
CA GLU A 283 15.42 -5.95 8.45
C GLU A 283 16.88 -5.56 8.21
N LEU A 284 17.21 -4.27 8.40
CA LEU A 284 18.51 -3.70 8.02
C LEU A 284 19.37 -3.27 9.21
N GLY A 285 18.82 -3.35 10.43
CA GLY A 285 19.48 -2.89 11.65
C GLY A 285 19.31 -1.40 11.94
N LEU A 286 19.57 -1.03 13.19
CA LEU A 286 19.46 0.32 13.72
C LEU A 286 20.33 1.35 12.97
N PRO A 287 21.60 1.08 12.62
CA PRO A 287 22.44 2.08 11.95
C PRO A 287 21.85 2.56 10.62
N LEU A 288 21.42 1.62 9.76
CA LEU A 288 20.87 1.97 8.46
C LEU A 288 19.46 2.57 8.57
N ALA A 289 18.61 2.02 9.45
CA ALA A 289 17.28 2.57 9.71
C ALA A 289 17.35 4.03 10.22
N PHE A 290 18.29 4.31 11.14
CA PHE A 290 18.53 5.66 11.66
C PHE A 290 19.03 6.58 10.56
N LEU A 291 20.03 6.16 9.78
CA LEU A 291 20.57 6.97 8.68
C LEU A 291 19.49 7.37 7.67
N LEU A 292 18.67 6.41 7.23
CA LEU A 292 17.58 6.65 6.27
C LEU A 292 16.51 7.57 6.85
N SER A 293 16.11 7.34 8.11
CA SER A 293 15.11 8.17 8.80
C SER A 293 15.61 9.59 9.02
N ALA A 294 16.86 9.75 9.48
CA ALA A 294 17.50 11.04 9.68
C ALA A 294 17.71 11.80 8.36
N ALA A 295 18.09 11.11 7.28
CA ALA A 295 18.20 11.71 5.96
C ALA A 295 16.85 12.22 5.45
N CYS A 296 15.78 11.44 5.63
CA CYS A 296 14.42 11.86 5.28
C CYS A 296 13.97 13.09 6.09
N ILE A 297 14.11 13.05 7.42
CA ILE A 297 13.77 14.18 8.31
C ILE A 297 14.61 15.41 7.96
N GLY A 298 15.92 15.24 7.76
CA GLY A 298 16.84 16.30 7.35
C GLY A 298 16.46 16.91 6.01
N TRP A 299 16.05 16.10 5.03
CA TRP A 299 15.55 16.59 3.74
C TRP A 299 14.26 17.40 3.89
N VAL A 300 13.27 16.89 4.60
CA VAL A 300 12.00 17.60 4.88
C VAL A 300 12.29 18.92 5.61
N TRP A 301 13.16 18.89 6.62
CA TRP A 301 13.55 20.08 7.37
C TRP A 301 14.21 21.12 6.48
N ARG A 302 15.15 20.72 5.62
CA ARG A 302 15.82 21.65 4.69
C ARG A 302 14.85 22.19 3.63
N ALA A 303 13.89 21.40 3.19
CA ALA A 303 12.93 21.81 2.19
C ALA A 303 11.82 22.74 2.72
N GLN A 304 11.65 22.82 4.04
CA GLN A 304 10.73 23.73 4.74
C GLN A 304 9.30 23.75 4.12
N PRO A 305 8.61 22.61 3.99
CA PRO A 305 7.29 22.55 3.34
C PRO A 305 6.24 23.49 3.96
N TRP A 306 6.37 23.78 5.26
CA TRP A 306 5.53 24.76 5.98
C TRP A 306 5.72 26.21 5.52
N ARG A 307 6.75 26.51 4.71
CA ARG A 307 6.97 27.82 4.08
C ARG A 307 6.62 27.83 2.59
N GLU A 308 6.20 26.69 2.04
CA GLU A 308 5.90 26.58 0.62
C GLU A 308 4.66 27.40 0.25
N VAL A 309 4.75 28.17 -0.83
CA VAL A 309 3.67 29.07 -1.29
C VAL A 309 3.12 28.66 -2.65
N ASP A 310 3.87 27.85 -3.42
CA ASP A 310 3.41 27.35 -4.71
C ASP A 310 2.37 26.24 -4.49
N PRO A 311 1.09 26.42 -4.92
CA PRO A 311 0.05 25.41 -4.74
C PRO A 311 0.41 24.04 -5.31
N ALA A 312 1.15 23.98 -6.42
CA ALA A 312 1.56 22.72 -7.03
C ALA A 312 2.50 21.93 -6.12
N ARG A 313 3.41 22.65 -5.46
CA ARG A 313 4.38 22.06 -4.52
C ARG A 313 3.72 21.74 -3.18
N GLN A 314 2.77 22.56 -2.72
CA GLN A 314 1.92 22.25 -1.57
C GLN A 314 1.13 20.95 -1.78
N LEU A 315 0.57 20.72 -2.97
CA LEU A 315 -0.09 19.45 -3.31
C LEU A 315 0.86 18.26 -3.14
N ALA A 316 2.06 18.34 -3.71
CA ALA A 316 3.06 17.28 -3.59
C ALA A 316 3.46 17.02 -2.12
N TRP A 317 3.68 18.08 -1.35
CA TRP A 317 3.99 17.96 0.08
C TRP A 317 2.85 17.36 0.89
N ASN A 318 1.60 17.75 0.61
CA ASN A 318 0.43 17.16 1.26
C ASN A 318 0.34 15.66 0.96
N VAL A 319 0.49 15.25 -0.31
CA VAL A 319 0.48 13.83 -0.68
C VAL A 319 1.61 13.06 0.01
N LEU A 320 2.84 13.60 0.03
CA LEU A 320 3.97 12.96 0.73
C LEU A 320 3.76 12.91 2.24
N ALA A 321 3.15 13.93 2.85
CA ALA A 321 2.84 13.96 4.28
C ALA A 321 1.78 12.91 4.64
N LEU A 322 0.74 12.76 3.82
CA LEU A 322 -0.28 11.72 3.98
C LEU A 322 0.34 10.31 3.86
N ILE A 323 1.12 10.06 2.81
CA ILE A 323 1.83 8.78 2.62
C ILE A 323 2.82 8.52 3.76
N GLY A 324 3.54 9.54 4.22
CA GLY A 324 4.50 9.45 5.32
C GLY A 324 3.80 9.10 6.63
N LEU A 325 2.69 9.79 6.97
CA LEU A 325 1.87 9.49 8.13
C LEU A 325 1.30 8.07 8.06
N HIS A 326 0.77 7.67 6.91
CA HIS A 326 0.29 6.32 6.69
C HIS A 326 1.42 5.29 6.85
N SER A 327 2.65 5.60 6.39
CA SER A 327 3.83 4.74 6.55
C SER A 327 4.32 4.60 8.00
N MET A 328 3.86 5.44 8.93
CA MET A 328 4.13 5.27 10.37
C MET A 328 3.15 4.29 11.04
N LEU A 329 2.07 3.93 10.34
CA LEU A 329 0.95 3.15 10.87
C LEU A 329 0.66 1.88 10.07
N GLU A 330 1.16 1.79 8.84
CA GLU A 330 0.99 0.72 7.86
C GLU A 330 2.12 0.82 6.81
N TYR A 331 2.00 0.07 5.72
CA TYR A 331 2.99 -0.15 4.67
C TYR A 331 2.45 0.25 3.27
N PRO A 332 1.93 1.49 3.08
CA PRO A 332 1.33 1.89 1.81
C PRO A 332 2.33 1.82 0.64
N LEU A 333 3.62 2.01 0.89
CA LEU A 333 4.66 1.99 -0.12
C LEU A 333 4.96 0.59 -0.71
N TRP A 334 4.30 -0.47 -0.22
CA TRP A 334 4.33 -1.80 -0.84
C TRP A 334 3.34 -1.91 -2.02
N TYR A 335 2.54 -0.86 -2.26
CA TYR A 335 1.50 -0.84 -3.28
C TYR A 335 1.85 0.16 -4.38
N GLY A 336 1.75 -0.29 -5.64
CA GLY A 336 2.19 0.48 -6.80
C GLY A 336 1.54 1.87 -6.94
N SER A 337 0.25 2.00 -6.60
CA SER A 337 -0.48 3.28 -6.66
C SER A 337 0.14 4.34 -5.74
N PHE A 338 0.54 3.95 -4.52
CA PHE A 338 1.21 4.81 -3.56
C PHE A 338 2.66 5.11 -3.95
N GLN A 339 3.40 4.12 -4.46
CA GLN A 339 4.74 4.35 -5.01
C GLN A 339 4.70 5.37 -6.15
N LEU A 340 3.77 5.21 -7.09
CA LEU A 340 3.56 6.14 -8.20
C LEU A 340 3.23 7.55 -7.67
N ALA A 341 2.33 7.67 -6.70
CA ALA A 341 1.98 8.96 -6.12
C ALA A 341 3.14 9.65 -5.38
N ALA A 342 3.95 8.88 -4.64
CA ALA A 342 5.15 9.38 -4.00
C ALA A 342 6.18 9.85 -5.03
N ILE A 343 6.48 9.02 -6.04
CA ILE A 343 7.44 9.34 -7.10
C ILE A 343 6.98 10.57 -7.90
N LEU A 344 5.71 10.65 -8.31
CA LEU A 344 5.20 11.80 -9.06
C LEU A 344 5.21 13.09 -8.22
N SER A 345 4.95 12.99 -6.91
CA SER A 345 5.10 14.12 -5.98
C SER A 345 6.56 14.56 -5.85
N LEU A 346 7.50 13.64 -5.71
CA LEU A 346 8.94 13.94 -5.70
C LEU A 346 9.41 14.57 -7.03
N LEU A 347 8.95 14.05 -8.17
CA LEU A 347 9.23 14.63 -9.49
C LEU A 347 8.65 16.04 -9.64
N LEU A 348 7.48 16.30 -9.05
CA LEU A 348 6.89 17.64 -9.02
C LEU A 348 7.72 18.60 -8.15
N LEU A 349 8.23 18.14 -7.01
CA LEU A 349 9.12 18.92 -6.13
C LEU A 349 10.51 19.14 -6.72
N TRP A 350 11.01 18.19 -7.52
CA TRP A 350 12.30 18.30 -8.21
C TRP A 350 12.27 19.36 -9.31
N ARG A 351 11.11 19.64 -9.91
CA ARG A 351 10.94 20.75 -10.85
C ARG A 351 11.11 22.06 -10.08
N ARG A 352 12.17 22.82 -10.39
CA ARG A 352 12.36 24.16 -9.82
C ARG A 352 11.17 25.06 -10.17
N PRO A 353 10.74 25.94 -9.25
CA PRO A 353 9.78 27.00 -9.58
C PRO A 353 10.30 27.79 -10.78
N GLN A 354 9.45 28.06 -11.78
CA GLN A 354 9.84 28.83 -12.97
C GLN A 354 10.33 30.26 -12.63
N THR A 355 10.00 30.74 -11.42
CA THR A 355 10.43 32.04 -10.88
C THR A 355 11.89 32.05 -10.39
N ALA A 356 12.55 30.91 -10.20
CA ALA A 356 13.93 30.81 -9.72
C ALA A 356 14.97 30.74 -10.86
N SER A 357 14.72 31.43 -11.98
CA SER A 357 15.59 31.41 -13.17
C SER A 357 16.77 32.39 -13.13
N LEU A 358 17.43 32.51 -11.97
CA LEU A 358 18.72 33.20 -11.87
C LEU A 358 19.84 32.17 -11.63
N GLY A 359 20.61 31.90 -12.68
CA GLY A 359 22.02 31.47 -12.60
C GLY A 359 22.39 30.00 -12.37
N GLY A 360 21.46 29.11 -12.00
CA GLY A 360 21.81 27.70 -11.76
C GLY A 360 21.72 26.84 -13.02
N GLY A 361 22.86 26.43 -13.59
CA GLY A 361 22.92 25.48 -14.71
C GLY A 361 22.11 24.21 -14.42
N VAL A 362 21.05 23.98 -15.20
CA VAL A 362 20.29 22.73 -15.11
C VAL A 362 21.12 21.65 -15.77
N VAL A 363 21.47 20.60 -15.02
CA VAL A 363 21.95 19.34 -15.60
C VAL A 363 20.80 18.80 -16.45
N ARG A 364 20.80 19.14 -17.74
CA ARG A 364 19.84 18.61 -18.71
C ARG A 364 20.33 17.22 -19.07
N TYR A 365 19.71 16.21 -18.49
CA TYR A 365 19.94 14.85 -18.96
C TYR A 365 19.54 14.75 -20.43
N PRO A 366 20.42 14.21 -21.29
CA PRO A 366 20.10 13.99 -22.67
C PRO A 366 18.82 13.16 -22.82
N GLY A 367 17.95 13.53 -23.76
CA GLY A 367 16.67 12.84 -23.96
C GLY A 367 16.80 11.37 -24.37
N TYR A 368 17.97 10.93 -24.82
CA TYR A 368 18.25 9.51 -25.07
C TYR A 368 18.42 8.70 -23.77
N LEU A 369 18.97 9.28 -22.68
CA LEU A 369 19.09 8.59 -21.39
C LEU A 369 17.71 8.33 -20.78
N THR A 370 16.81 9.33 -20.83
CA THR A 370 15.43 9.15 -20.37
C THR A 370 14.71 8.08 -21.19
N ARG A 371 14.90 8.06 -22.52
CA ARG A 371 14.31 7.02 -23.38
C ARG A 371 14.89 5.64 -23.10
N GLY A 372 16.21 5.54 -22.87
CA GLY A 372 16.86 4.29 -22.47
C GLY A 372 16.35 3.76 -21.14
N LEU A 373 16.21 4.63 -20.13
CA LEU A 373 15.63 4.27 -18.84
C LEU A 373 14.18 3.80 -18.98
N VAL A 374 13.36 4.51 -19.77
CA VAL A 374 11.97 4.12 -20.04
C VAL A 374 11.91 2.78 -20.76
N ALA A 375 12.76 2.54 -21.76
CA ALA A 375 12.82 1.26 -22.47
C ALA A 375 13.24 0.12 -21.54
N ALA A 376 14.25 0.33 -20.69
CA ALA A 376 14.67 -0.64 -19.68
C ALA A 376 13.56 -0.94 -18.66
N LEU A 377 12.85 0.09 -18.18
CA LEU A 377 11.74 -0.07 -17.26
C LEU A 377 10.58 -0.85 -17.90
N LEU A 378 10.21 -0.54 -19.15
CA LEU A 378 9.17 -1.26 -19.87
C LEU A 378 9.56 -2.71 -20.16
N ALA A 379 10.82 -2.97 -20.51
CA ALA A 379 11.33 -4.33 -20.69
C ALA A 379 11.29 -5.12 -19.37
N ALA A 380 11.67 -4.49 -18.25
CA ALA A 380 11.57 -5.10 -16.92
C ALA A 380 10.13 -5.41 -16.53
N VAL A 381 9.18 -4.48 -16.77
CA VAL A 381 7.75 -4.69 -16.53
C VAL A 381 7.20 -5.81 -17.41
N ALA A 382 7.58 -5.87 -18.69
CA ALA A 382 7.16 -6.92 -19.60
C ALA A 382 7.68 -8.30 -19.16
N TYR A 383 8.96 -8.38 -18.80
CA TYR A 383 9.57 -9.60 -18.28
C TYR A 383 8.90 -10.04 -16.96
N ALA A 384 8.74 -9.13 -16.00
CA ALA A 384 8.12 -9.42 -14.72
C ALA A 384 6.64 -9.83 -14.88
N GLY A 385 5.91 -9.19 -15.79
CA GLY A 385 4.53 -9.56 -16.10
C GLY A 385 4.42 -10.94 -16.74
N TRP A 386 5.32 -11.27 -17.67
CA TRP A 386 5.41 -12.61 -18.26
C TRP A 386 5.78 -13.67 -17.22
N ASP A 387 6.79 -13.41 -16.39
CA ASP A 387 7.26 -14.33 -15.34
C ASP A 387 6.17 -14.57 -14.29
N TYR A 388 5.50 -13.51 -13.85
CA TYR A 388 4.38 -13.58 -12.94
C TYR A 388 3.22 -14.40 -13.52
N TYR A 389 2.84 -14.12 -14.77
CA TYR A 389 1.73 -14.80 -15.44
C TYR A 389 1.95 -16.30 -15.60
N ARG A 390 3.17 -16.74 -15.94
CA ARG A 390 3.45 -18.18 -16.04
C ARG A 390 3.42 -18.85 -14.66
N ILE A 391 3.88 -18.18 -13.62
CA ILE A 391 3.95 -18.73 -12.25
C ILE A 391 2.58 -18.74 -11.60
N SER A 392 1.73 -17.75 -11.86
CA SER A 392 0.35 -17.75 -11.37
C SER A 392 -0.44 -18.98 -11.80
N GLN A 393 -0.06 -19.65 -12.90
CA GLN A 393 -0.76 -20.84 -13.38
C GLN A 393 -0.76 -21.99 -12.37
N ILE A 394 0.30 -22.21 -11.59
CA ILE A 394 0.33 -23.32 -10.61
C ILE A 394 -0.65 -23.08 -9.45
N TYR A 395 -0.96 -21.83 -9.15
CA TYR A 395 -1.88 -21.40 -8.09
C TYR A 395 -3.34 -21.34 -8.54
N LEU A 396 -3.62 -21.66 -9.80
CA LEU A 396 -4.96 -21.70 -10.35
C LEU A 396 -5.47 -23.16 -10.43
N PRO A 397 -6.79 -23.39 -10.27
CA PRO A 397 -7.41 -24.67 -10.64
C PRO A 397 -7.13 -25.02 -12.10
N VAL A 398 -6.95 -26.31 -12.41
CA VAL A 398 -6.45 -26.78 -13.72
C VAL A 398 -7.32 -26.30 -14.88
N GLU A 399 -8.63 -26.34 -14.69
CA GLU A 399 -9.67 -25.92 -15.63
C GLU A 399 -9.56 -24.46 -16.09
N VAL A 400 -9.08 -23.55 -15.22
CA VAL A 400 -8.92 -22.13 -15.55
C VAL A 400 -7.48 -21.76 -15.95
N ARG A 401 -6.54 -22.70 -15.91
CA ARG A 401 -5.17 -22.49 -16.41
C ARG A 401 -5.18 -22.30 -17.92
N SER A 402 -4.25 -21.49 -18.39
CA SER A 402 -3.96 -21.39 -19.82
C SER A 402 -3.57 -22.75 -20.40
N PRO A 403 -3.95 -23.06 -21.65
CA PRO A 403 -3.74 -24.39 -22.24
C PRO A 403 -2.30 -24.91 -22.12
N ALA A 404 -1.31 -24.02 -22.33
CA ALA A 404 0.11 -24.36 -22.25
C ALA A 404 0.58 -24.83 -20.85
N TYR A 405 -0.19 -24.57 -19.79
CA TYR A 405 0.18 -24.82 -18.40
C TYR A 405 -0.79 -25.76 -17.67
N ARG A 406 -1.66 -26.47 -18.38
CA ARG A 406 -2.55 -27.48 -17.77
C ARG A 406 -1.79 -28.73 -17.31
N GLU A 407 -0.78 -29.10 -18.08
CA GLU A 407 0.08 -30.26 -17.82
C GLU A 407 1.53 -29.83 -17.59
N HIS A 408 2.27 -30.59 -16.78
CA HIS A 408 3.69 -30.36 -16.48
C HIS A 408 4.00 -28.90 -16.09
N THR A 409 3.07 -28.24 -15.38
CA THR A 409 3.16 -26.81 -15.05
C THR A 409 4.44 -26.50 -14.28
N LEU A 410 4.77 -27.34 -13.30
CA LEU A 410 5.92 -27.13 -12.42
C LEU A 410 7.24 -27.14 -13.21
N GLU A 411 7.42 -28.12 -14.11
CA GLU A 411 8.61 -28.22 -14.97
C GLU A 411 8.81 -26.96 -15.83
N LYS A 412 7.72 -26.38 -16.33
CA LYS A 412 7.73 -25.18 -17.18
C LYS A 412 8.08 -23.90 -16.42
N ILE A 413 7.80 -23.85 -15.12
CA ILE A 413 8.03 -22.65 -14.29
C ILE A 413 9.27 -22.75 -13.39
N ARG A 414 9.82 -23.95 -13.18
CA ARG A 414 10.95 -24.21 -12.25
C ARG A 414 12.15 -23.27 -12.44
N LYS A 415 12.42 -22.84 -13.68
CA LYS A 415 13.51 -21.90 -14.03
C LYS A 415 13.12 -20.43 -13.85
N SER A 416 12.27 -20.09 -12.89
CA SER A 416 11.99 -18.68 -12.57
C SER A 416 13.15 -18.05 -11.83
N TRP A 417 13.42 -16.80 -12.19
CA TRP A 417 14.42 -15.98 -11.52
C TRP A 417 13.76 -14.98 -10.58
N LEU A 418 12.72 -14.25 -11.03
CA LEU A 418 12.12 -13.16 -10.25
C LEU A 418 11.15 -13.67 -9.18
N PHE A 419 10.37 -14.71 -9.46
CA PHE A 419 9.42 -15.31 -8.51
C PHE A 419 9.82 -16.74 -8.16
N ARG A 420 11.13 -16.96 -8.00
CA ARG A 420 11.71 -18.27 -7.67
C ARG A 420 11.19 -18.81 -6.34
N ASP A 421 10.93 -17.93 -5.37
CA ASP A 421 10.53 -18.32 -4.02
C ASP A 421 9.07 -18.82 -4.01
N GLN A 422 8.19 -18.18 -4.79
CA GLN A 422 6.84 -18.67 -5.06
C GLN A 422 6.88 -20.06 -5.74
N VAL A 423 7.70 -20.22 -6.77
CA VAL A 423 7.84 -21.52 -7.44
C VAL A 423 8.34 -22.60 -6.47
N ARG A 424 9.36 -22.28 -5.66
CA ARG A 424 9.91 -23.18 -4.64
C ARG A 424 8.87 -23.54 -3.59
N PHE A 425 8.09 -22.58 -3.11
CA PHE A 425 6.99 -22.80 -2.18
C PHE A 425 5.92 -23.74 -2.78
N ALA A 426 5.52 -23.52 -4.04
CA ALA A 426 4.57 -24.39 -4.72
C ALA A 426 5.11 -25.80 -4.92
N GLU A 427 6.36 -25.93 -5.39
CA GLU A 427 7.07 -27.20 -5.53
C GLU A 427 7.13 -27.97 -4.21
N PHE A 428 7.56 -27.30 -3.15
CA PHE A 428 7.65 -27.85 -1.81
C PHE A 428 6.29 -28.32 -1.28
N THR A 429 5.24 -27.51 -1.46
CA THR A 429 3.90 -27.84 -0.99
C THR A 429 3.33 -29.06 -1.73
N LEU A 430 3.54 -29.14 -3.05
CA LEU A 430 3.04 -30.22 -3.91
C LEU A 430 3.84 -31.52 -3.80
N THR A 431 5.10 -31.47 -3.37
CA THR A 431 5.95 -32.67 -3.24
C THR A 431 5.56 -33.45 -1.98
N PRO A 432 5.10 -34.71 -2.09
CA PRO A 432 4.83 -35.54 -0.92
C PRO A 432 6.12 -35.92 -0.21
N LEU A 433 6.08 -35.98 1.12
CA LEU A 433 7.21 -36.44 1.92
C LEU A 433 7.33 -37.97 1.83
N THR A 434 8.53 -38.47 1.54
CA THR A 434 8.89 -39.89 1.55
C THR A 434 10.22 -40.08 2.27
N HIS A 435 10.55 -41.31 2.66
CA HIS A 435 11.87 -41.60 3.25
C HIS A 435 13.02 -41.22 2.30
N ASP A 436 12.87 -41.48 1.00
CA ASP A 436 13.92 -41.23 0.00
C ASP A 436 14.20 -39.74 -0.21
N ASN A 437 13.17 -38.88 -0.09
CA ASN A 437 13.30 -37.44 -0.32
C ASN A 437 13.41 -36.61 0.97
N ALA A 438 13.31 -37.23 2.16
CA ALA A 438 13.24 -36.53 3.43
C ALA A 438 14.38 -35.53 3.64
N ALA A 439 15.62 -35.90 3.32
CA ALA A 439 16.79 -35.04 3.46
C ALA A 439 16.70 -33.78 2.58
N GLN A 440 16.31 -33.94 1.31
CA GLN A 440 16.16 -32.84 0.36
C GLN A 440 14.98 -31.94 0.73
N LEU A 441 13.86 -32.54 1.11
CA LEU A 441 12.64 -31.80 1.45
C LEU A 441 12.81 -31.01 2.74
N ASN A 442 13.50 -31.59 3.74
CA ASN A 442 13.90 -30.89 4.95
C ASN A 442 14.77 -29.66 4.64
N ALA A 443 15.82 -29.82 3.83
CA ALA A 443 16.68 -28.68 3.44
C ALA A 443 15.89 -27.60 2.69
N THR A 444 14.97 -28.01 1.80
CA THR A 444 14.10 -27.08 1.07
C THR A 444 13.12 -26.38 2.01
N ALA A 445 12.65 -27.05 3.06
CA ALA A 445 11.74 -26.46 4.04
C ALA A 445 12.41 -25.29 4.78
N HIS A 446 13.68 -25.41 5.17
CA HIS A 446 14.45 -24.29 5.75
C HIS A 446 14.47 -23.08 4.81
N ASP A 447 14.79 -23.30 3.55
CA ASP A 447 14.77 -22.24 2.53
C ASP A 447 13.38 -21.61 2.35
N VAL A 448 12.31 -22.41 2.41
CA VAL A 448 10.93 -21.94 2.24
C VAL A 448 10.43 -21.18 3.47
N LEU A 449 10.90 -21.51 4.68
CA LEU A 449 10.57 -20.75 5.89
C LEU A 449 10.99 -19.28 5.82
N HIS A 450 12.08 -18.97 5.11
CA HIS A 450 12.55 -17.61 4.86
C HIS A 450 11.62 -16.80 3.93
N PHE A 451 10.76 -17.48 3.16
CA PHE A 451 9.83 -16.84 2.23
C PHE A 451 8.39 -16.81 2.75
N SER A 452 7.93 -17.90 3.37
CA SER A 452 6.59 -18.00 3.93
C SER A 452 6.56 -19.09 5.02
N PRO A 453 6.71 -18.73 6.31
CA PRO A 453 6.75 -19.68 7.42
C PRO A 453 5.36 -20.19 7.82
N GLU A 454 4.54 -20.61 6.86
CA GLU A 454 3.18 -21.10 7.08
C GLU A 454 3.14 -22.43 7.83
N ALA A 455 2.04 -22.68 8.55
CA ALA A 455 1.81 -23.91 9.30
C ALA A 455 2.12 -25.20 8.50
N GLN A 456 1.65 -25.29 7.25
CA GLN A 456 1.90 -26.44 6.38
C GLN A 456 3.39 -26.66 6.04
N VAL A 457 4.18 -25.57 6.01
CA VAL A 457 5.63 -25.65 5.79
C VAL A 457 6.31 -26.22 7.03
N VAL A 458 5.89 -25.73 8.19
CA VAL A 458 6.41 -26.16 9.49
C VAL A 458 6.05 -27.62 9.79
N GLU A 459 4.83 -28.06 9.46
CA GLU A 459 4.40 -29.47 9.58
C GLU A 459 5.35 -30.39 8.81
N LYS A 460 5.51 -30.13 7.51
CA LYS A 460 6.34 -30.96 6.63
C LYS A 460 7.83 -30.89 7.00
N LEU A 461 8.30 -29.75 7.50
CA LEU A 461 9.64 -29.60 8.06
C LEU A 461 9.84 -30.55 9.25
N ILE A 462 8.92 -30.54 10.22
CA ILE A 462 9.02 -31.38 11.41
C ILE A 462 8.92 -32.86 11.03
N GLU A 463 7.96 -33.24 10.18
CA GLU A 463 7.81 -34.63 9.71
C GLU A 463 9.08 -35.12 9.01
N SER A 464 9.66 -34.31 8.13
CA SER A 464 10.93 -34.67 7.47
C SER A 464 12.09 -34.79 8.46
N ALA A 465 12.15 -33.95 9.50
CA ALA A 465 13.16 -34.04 10.55
C ALA A 465 13.00 -35.31 11.41
N VAL A 466 11.76 -35.75 11.66
CA VAL A 466 11.46 -37.03 12.35
C VAL A 466 11.97 -38.22 11.53
N LEU A 467 11.70 -38.25 10.22
CA LEU A 467 12.20 -39.34 9.35
C LEU A 467 13.74 -39.41 9.29
N LEU A 468 14.41 -38.29 9.53
CA LEU A 468 15.86 -38.17 9.55
C LEU A 468 16.49 -38.39 10.93
N GLY A 469 15.69 -38.59 11.99
CA GLY A 469 16.18 -38.73 13.37
C GLY A 469 16.81 -37.46 13.93
N ARG A 470 16.37 -36.27 13.51
CA ARG A 470 16.92 -34.97 13.94
C ARG A 470 16.15 -34.40 15.12
N ASP A 471 16.30 -35.04 16.28
CA ASP A 471 15.50 -34.73 17.48
C ASP A 471 15.61 -33.27 17.95
N ASP A 472 16.79 -32.64 17.82
CA ASP A 472 16.97 -31.22 18.17
C ASP A 472 16.14 -30.28 17.30
N GLU A 473 16.11 -30.57 16.00
CA GLU A 473 15.36 -29.80 15.01
C GLU A 473 13.85 -29.96 15.26
N VAL A 474 13.40 -31.20 15.52
CA VAL A 474 12.02 -31.49 15.89
C VAL A 474 11.62 -30.71 17.15
N ARG A 475 12.44 -30.74 18.21
CA ARG A 475 12.15 -30.01 19.46
C ARG A 475 12.03 -28.51 19.23
N LEU A 476 12.95 -27.92 18.46
CA LEU A 476 12.94 -26.50 18.15
C LEU A 476 11.66 -26.10 17.41
N PHE A 477 11.39 -26.73 16.25
CA PHE A 477 10.26 -26.34 15.41
C PHE A 477 8.91 -26.73 16.00
N MET A 478 8.82 -27.78 16.82
CA MET A 478 7.61 -28.07 17.60
C MET A 478 7.23 -26.91 18.53
N ALA A 479 8.22 -26.36 19.25
CA ALA A 479 8.00 -25.24 20.14
C ALA A 479 7.57 -23.98 19.37
N ARG A 480 8.21 -23.71 18.23
CA ARG A 480 7.83 -22.58 17.34
C ARG A 480 6.46 -22.78 16.71
N TYR A 481 6.14 -23.98 16.25
CA TYR A 481 4.86 -24.29 15.63
C TYR A 481 3.71 -24.07 16.60
N ARG A 482 3.83 -24.61 17.82
CA ARG A 482 2.81 -24.45 18.87
C ARG A 482 2.60 -22.99 19.26
N ALA A 483 3.66 -22.19 19.30
CA ALA A 483 3.58 -20.77 19.65
C ALA A 483 2.98 -19.92 18.52
N ALA A 484 3.36 -20.18 17.26
CA ALA A 484 2.92 -19.40 16.11
C ALA A 484 1.51 -19.78 15.62
N TYR A 485 1.16 -21.07 15.67
CA TYR A 485 -0.06 -21.62 15.08
C TYR A 485 -0.75 -22.64 15.99
N PRO A 486 -1.20 -22.25 17.20
CA PRO A 486 -1.69 -23.19 18.22
C PRO A 486 -2.85 -24.07 17.73
N GLN A 487 -3.81 -23.50 16.98
CA GLN A 487 -4.95 -24.26 16.45
C GLN A 487 -4.55 -25.23 15.33
N ALA A 488 -3.60 -24.85 14.48
CA ALA A 488 -3.11 -25.75 13.43
C ALA A 488 -2.32 -26.91 14.05
N TYR A 489 -1.47 -26.60 15.04
CA TYR A 489 -0.72 -27.56 15.83
C TYR A 489 -1.62 -28.62 16.49
N GLU A 490 -2.71 -28.21 17.13
CA GLU A 490 -3.67 -29.12 17.76
C GLU A 490 -4.33 -30.06 16.73
N ARG A 491 -4.73 -29.52 15.57
CA ARG A 491 -5.31 -30.32 14.48
C ARG A 491 -4.31 -31.32 13.91
N TRP A 492 -3.07 -30.88 13.72
CA TRP A 492 -1.98 -31.72 13.20
C TRP A 492 -1.67 -32.88 14.15
N GLN A 493 -1.50 -32.60 15.46
CA GLN A 493 -1.34 -33.65 16.47
C GLN A 493 -2.50 -34.64 16.51
N GLY A 494 -3.74 -34.17 16.30
CA GLY A 494 -4.92 -35.02 16.29
C GLY A 494 -4.96 -36.00 15.12
N LYS A 495 -4.35 -35.65 13.98
CA LYS A 495 -4.20 -36.54 12.82
C LYS A 495 -3.11 -37.60 13.06
N SER A 496 -1.94 -37.17 13.54
CA SER A 496 -0.80 -38.07 13.79
C SER A 496 -1.04 -39.11 14.90
N ARG A 497 -2.08 -38.95 15.73
CA ARG A 497 -2.48 -39.97 16.72
C ARG A 497 -3.48 -41.00 16.17
N ARG A 498 -4.07 -40.75 15.01
CA ARG A 498 -5.07 -41.62 14.36
C ARG A 498 -4.46 -42.50 13.26
N GLU A 499 -3.36 -42.04 12.69
CA GLU A 499 -2.43 -42.80 11.85
C GLU A 499 -1.43 -43.55 12.74
#